data_AF-A0A7W0MIJ9-F1
#
_entry.id   AF-A0A7W0MIJ9-F1
#
_cell.length_a   1.000
_cell.length_b   1.000
_cell.length_c   1.000
_cell.angle_alpha   90.00
_cell.angle_beta   90.00
_cell.angle_gamma   90.00
#
_symmetry.space_group_name_H-M   'P 1'
#
loop_
_entity.id
_entity.type
_entity.pdbx_description
1 polymer ?
#
loop_
_entity_poly.entity_id
_entity_poly.type
_entity_poly.pdbx_seq_one_letter_code
_entity_poly.pdbx_strand_id
1 'polypeptide(L)'
;MPAIVLIFMLALASAPAIIQAGSAQSAPAAGQTYTPKQGMLERKSILDAVRKRLDITSQFSVDHLKINGDWAYFRGNEVFIDGGERQETDLSVAVLLQRRTSSSKQA
;
A
#
# COMPACT_ATOMS: atom_id res chain seq x y z
N MET A 1 7.38 31.19 -72.10
CA MET A 1 6.06 30.54 -71.98
C MET A 1 5.84 30.20 -70.51
N PRO A 2 4.95 30.88 -69.76
CA PRO A 2 4.64 30.48 -68.39
C PRO A 2 3.51 29.44 -68.40
N ALA A 3 3.78 28.24 -67.86
CA ALA A 3 2.75 27.28 -67.52
C ALA A 3 2.51 27.37 -66.01
N ILE A 4 1.44 28.05 -65.64
CA ILE A 4 0.87 28.08 -64.29
C ILE A 4 0.23 26.70 -64.06
N VAL A 5 0.73 25.95 -63.09
CA VAL A 5 0.07 24.73 -62.59
C VAL A 5 -0.57 25.07 -61.26
N LEU A 6 -1.89 25.17 -61.29
CA LEU A 6 -2.76 25.36 -60.13
C LEU A 6 -3.43 24.01 -59.86
N ILE A 7 -3.05 23.29 -58.80
CA ILE A 7 -3.79 22.11 -58.35
C ILE A 7 -3.99 22.16 -56.83
N PHE A 8 -5.21 21.77 -56.49
CA PHE A 8 -6.03 22.09 -55.33
C PHE A 8 -5.51 21.64 -53.97
N MET A 9 -5.83 22.50 -53.01
CA MET A 9 -5.82 22.34 -51.57
C MET A 9 -6.54 21.06 -51.10
N LEU A 10 -5.84 20.16 -50.43
CA LEU A 10 -6.43 19.13 -49.58
C LEU A 10 -6.27 19.58 -48.12
N ALA A 11 -7.33 20.16 -47.57
CA ALA A 11 -7.39 20.48 -46.14
C ALA A 11 -7.46 19.17 -45.34
N LEU A 12 -6.34 18.78 -44.74
CA LEU A 12 -6.32 17.72 -43.74
C LEU A 12 -6.97 18.28 -42.48
N ALA A 13 -8.22 17.90 -42.24
CA ALA A 13 -8.94 18.23 -41.02
C ALA A 13 -8.28 17.49 -39.84
N SER A 14 -7.33 18.16 -39.18
CA SER A 14 -6.77 17.72 -37.91
C SER A 14 -7.84 17.88 -36.83
N ALA A 15 -8.55 16.81 -36.50
CA ALA A 15 -9.39 16.79 -35.31
C ALA A 15 -8.50 17.01 -34.07
N PRO A 16 -8.88 17.89 -33.13
CA PRO A 16 -8.19 17.95 -31.85
C PRO A 16 -8.49 16.65 -31.10
N ALA A 17 -7.49 15.79 -30.95
CA ALA A 17 -7.52 14.74 -29.94
C ALA A 17 -7.54 15.45 -28.58
N ILE A 18 -8.73 15.57 -27.99
CA ILE A 18 -8.88 15.97 -26.60
C ILE A 18 -8.21 14.86 -25.81
N ILE A 19 -6.96 15.07 -25.40
CA ILE A 19 -6.32 14.26 -24.38
C ILE A 19 -7.13 14.53 -23.12
N GLN A 20 -8.09 13.65 -22.84
CA GLN A 20 -8.67 13.53 -21.52
C GLN A 20 -7.49 13.24 -20.59
N ALA A 21 -7.10 14.26 -19.84
CA ALA A 21 -6.29 14.09 -18.65
C ALA A 21 -7.08 13.15 -17.74
N GLY A 22 -6.79 11.85 -17.85
CA GLY A 22 -7.21 10.88 -16.86
C GLY A 22 -6.77 11.45 -15.52
N SER A 23 -7.71 11.65 -14.61
CA SER A 23 -7.45 12.09 -13.26
C SER A 23 -6.33 11.24 -12.69
N ALA A 24 -5.12 11.79 -12.62
CA ALA A 24 -4.04 11.22 -11.84
C ALA A 24 -4.61 11.13 -10.43
N GLN A 25 -4.99 9.92 -10.02
CA GLN A 25 -5.36 9.65 -8.64
C GLN A 25 -4.15 10.03 -7.81
N SER A 26 -4.26 11.18 -7.14
CA SER A 26 -3.29 11.63 -6.15
C SER A 26 -3.00 10.45 -5.25
N ALA A 27 -1.75 9.97 -5.25
CA ALA A 27 -1.32 9.01 -4.26
C ALA A 27 -1.71 9.57 -2.88
N PRO A 28 -2.30 8.76 -1.97
CA PRO A 28 -2.69 9.25 -0.66
C PRO A 28 -1.48 9.94 -0.04
N ALA A 29 -1.67 11.19 0.41
CA ALA A 29 -0.60 11.98 1.01
C ALA A 29 0.08 11.14 2.09
N ALA A 30 1.39 10.92 1.96
CA ALA A 30 2.17 10.18 2.93
C ALA A 30 1.97 10.87 4.29
N GLY A 31 1.23 10.20 5.19
CA GLY A 31 0.97 10.70 6.53
C GLY A 31 2.27 10.79 7.32
N GLN A 32 2.28 11.53 8.44
CA GLN A 32 3.42 11.48 9.35
C GLN A 32 3.65 10.03 9.80
N THR A 33 4.90 9.56 9.71
CA THR A 33 5.25 8.22 10.16
C THR A 33 5.19 8.17 11.68
N TYR A 34 4.42 7.23 12.25
CA TYR A 34 4.34 7.05 13.70
C TYR A 34 4.42 5.58 14.10
N THR A 35 4.66 5.35 15.40
CA THR A 35 4.61 4.02 16.00
C THR A 35 3.39 3.95 16.93
N PRO A 36 2.42 3.04 16.69
CA PRO A 36 1.29 2.90 17.59
C PRO A 36 1.77 2.35 18.93
N LYS A 37 1.30 2.97 20.02
CA LYS A 37 1.67 2.60 21.40
C LYS A 37 1.28 1.16 21.72
N GLN A 38 1.99 0.53 22.65
CA GLN A 38 1.59 -0.77 23.20
C GLN A 38 0.19 -0.67 23.84
N GLY A 39 -0.60 -1.75 23.73
CA GLY A 39 -1.98 -1.80 24.21
C GLY A 39 -3.01 -1.15 23.28
N MET A 40 -2.60 -0.38 22.27
CA MET A 40 -3.54 0.24 21.33
C MET A 40 -4.17 -0.80 20.39
N LEU A 41 -5.46 -0.64 20.12
CA LEU A 41 -6.21 -1.53 19.22
C LEU A 41 -5.58 -1.59 17.82
N GLU A 42 -5.10 -0.47 17.30
CA GLU A 42 -4.43 -0.41 15.99
C GLU A 42 -3.20 -1.33 15.92
N ARG A 43 -2.35 -1.28 16.96
CA ARG A 43 -1.19 -2.18 17.07
C ARG A 43 -1.63 -3.63 17.11
N LYS A 44 -2.66 -3.95 17.90
CA LYS A 44 -3.21 -5.30 18.00
C LYS A 44 -3.69 -5.81 16.63
N SER A 45 -4.45 -5.01 15.89
CA SER A 45 -4.96 -5.39 14.57
C SER A 45 -3.85 -5.70 13.56
N ILE A 46 -2.75 -4.96 13.59
CA ILE A 46 -1.59 -5.24 12.72
C ILE A 46 -0.96 -6.59 13.10
N LEU A 47 -0.69 -6.83 14.38
CA LEU A 47 -0.10 -8.08 14.84
C LEU A 47 -1.03 -9.28 14.60
N ASP A 48 -2.34 -9.11 14.78
CA ASP A 48 -3.36 -10.11 14.49
C ASP A 48 -3.37 -10.46 12.98
N ALA A 49 -3.21 -9.47 12.09
CA ALA A 49 -3.14 -9.70 10.66
C ALA A 49 -1.87 -10.48 10.25
N VAL A 50 -0.72 -10.18 10.89
CA VAL A 50 0.52 -10.94 10.68
C VAL A 50 0.36 -12.38 11.15
N ARG A 51 -0.18 -12.61 12.35
CA ARG A 51 -0.47 -13.95 12.87
C ARG A 51 -1.36 -14.75 11.94
N LYS A 52 -2.47 -14.16 11.50
CA LYS A 52 -3.41 -14.80 10.57
C LYS A 52 -2.76 -15.16 9.23
N ARG A 53 -1.80 -14.36 8.76
CA ARG A 53 -1.08 -14.65 7.51
C ARG A 53 -0.09 -15.80 7.66
N LEU A 54 0.51 -15.96 8.83
CA LEU A 54 1.47 -17.00 9.15
C LEU A 54 0.83 -18.26 9.74
N ASP A 55 -0.47 -18.21 10.05
CA ASP A 55 -1.22 -19.28 10.71
C ASP A 55 -0.65 -19.70 12.07
N ILE A 56 -0.27 -18.71 12.88
CA ILE A 56 0.28 -18.93 14.23
C ILE A 56 -0.58 -18.27 15.32
N THR A 57 -0.56 -18.85 16.51
CA THR A 57 -1.25 -18.32 17.71
C THR A 57 -0.30 -17.66 18.70
N SER A 58 1.00 -17.85 18.52
CA SER A 58 2.09 -17.30 19.34
C SER A 58 2.15 -15.78 19.33
N GLN A 59 2.86 -15.21 20.30
CA GLN A 59 3.04 -13.76 20.40
C GLN A 59 4.25 -13.30 19.58
N PHE A 60 4.44 -11.98 19.47
CA PHE A 60 5.62 -11.39 18.83
C PHE A 60 6.40 -10.51 19.80
N SER A 61 7.72 -10.71 19.87
CA SER A 61 8.67 -9.68 20.28
C SER A 61 8.76 -8.67 19.14
N VAL A 62 8.41 -7.41 19.38
CA VAL A 62 8.31 -6.43 18.30
C VAL A 62 9.54 -5.53 18.29
N ASP A 63 10.37 -5.68 17.26
CA ASP A 63 11.55 -4.86 17.07
C ASP A 63 11.20 -3.50 16.47
N HIS A 64 10.41 -3.51 15.39
CA HIS A 64 10.06 -2.30 14.63
C HIS A 64 8.59 -2.34 14.21
N LEU A 65 7.89 -1.24 14.48
CA LEU A 65 6.54 -1.02 13.96
C LEU A 65 6.38 0.45 13.58
N LYS A 66 6.06 0.70 12.31
CA LYS A 66 5.84 2.04 11.77
C LYS A 66 4.63 2.04 10.87
N ILE A 67 3.79 3.06 11.00
CA ILE A 67 2.63 3.30 10.14
C ILE A 67 2.89 4.59 9.37
N ASN A 68 2.60 4.58 8.07
CA ASN A 68 2.57 5.76 7.22
C ASN A 68 1.38 5.64 6.24
N GLY A 69 0.39 6.52 6.40
CA GLY A 69 -0.83 6.47 5.59
C GLY A 69 -1.54 5.12 5.72
N ASP A 70 -1.74 4.44 4.60
CA ASP A 70 -2.36 3.10 4.54
C ASP A 70 -1.35 1.95 4.69
N TRP A 71 -0.08 2.23 4.95
CA TRP A 71 0.97 1.23 5.05
C TRP A 71 1.45 1.05 6.49
N ALA A 72 1.71 -0.19 6.88
CA ALA A 72 2.34 -0.53 8.14
C ALA A 72 3.53 -1.46 7.90
N TYR A 73 4.72 -1.05 8.32
CA TYR A 73 5.91 -1.89 8.37
C TYR A 73 6.01 -2.54 9.75
N PHE A 74 6.16 -3.86 9.79
CA PHE A 74 6.37 -4.64 11.00
C PHE A 74 7.63 -5.50 10.88
N ARG A 75 8.45 -5.51 11.93
CA ARG A 75 9.51 -6.49 12.16
C ARG A 75 9.45 -7.02 13.59
N GLY A 76 9.59 -8.33 13.76
CA GLY A 76 9.67 -8.96 15.07
C GLY A 76 9.90 -10.46 15.00
N ASN A 77 10.15 -11.04 16.17
CA ASN A 77 10.40 -12.48 16.34
C ASN A 77 9.20 -13.13 17.03
N GLU A 78 8.83 -14.34 16.60
CA GLU A 78 7.82 -15.13 17.30
C GLU A 78 8.33 -15.54 18.68
N VAL A 79 7.45 -15.41 19.67
CA VAL A 79 7.66 -15.85 21.06
C VAL A 79 6.49 -16.70 21.52
N PHE A 80 6.80 -17.78 22.24
CA PHE A 80 5.81 -18.63 22.90
C PHE A 80 6.08 -18.66 24.41
N ILE A 81 5.06 -19.07 25.16
CA ILE A 81 5.17 -19.34 26.59
C ILE A 81 5.21 -20.84 26.77
N ASP A 82 6.31 -21.36 27.30
CA ASP A 82 6.46 -22.76 27.67
C ASP A 82 6.93 -22.84 29.11
N GLY A 83 6.26 -23.66 29.91
CA GLY A 83 6.54 -23.76 31.36
C GLY A 83 6.39 -22.45 32.14
N GLY A 84 5.74 -21.43 31.59
CA GLY A 84 5.65 -20.08 32.19
C GLY A 84 6.80 -19.14 31.81
N GLU A 85 7.78 -19.62 31.04
CA GLU A 85 8.88 -18.82 30.54
C GLU A 85 8.64 -18.36 29.11
N ARG A 86 9.11 -17.16 28.80
CA ARG A 86 9.05 -16.61 27.45
C ARG A 86 10.25 -17.08 26.65
N GLN A 87 9.99 -17.82 25.58
CA GLN A 87 11.01 -18.33 24.67
C GLN A 87 10.89 -17.63 23.31
N GLU A 88 12.00 -17.10 22.81
CA GLU A 88 12.11 -16.63 21.43
C GLU A 88 12.39 -17.82 20.50
N THR A 89 11.76 -17.81 19.33
CA THR A 89 12.00 -18.80 18.27
C THR A 89 12.94 -18.25 17.22
N ASP A 90 13.39 -19.12 16.31
CA ASP A 90 14.15 -18.73 15.12
C ASP A 90 13.26 -18.04 14.04
N LEU A 91 11.95 -17.92 14.26
CA LEU A 91 11.04 -17.28 13.32
C LEU A 91 11.08 -15.75 13.46
N SER A 92 11.90 -15.11 12.62
CA SER A 92 11.89 -13.67 12.39
C SER A 92 11.01 -13.28 11.22
N VAL A 93 10.19 -12.26 11.41
CA VAL A 93 9.23 -11.78 10.40
C VAL A 93 9.49 -10.31 10.11
N ALA A 94 9.60 -9.96 8.83
CA ALA A 94 9.59 -8.57 8.34
C ALA A 94 8.56 -8.45 7.22
N VAL A 95 7.54 -7.62 7.41
CA VAL A 95 6.43 -7.50 6.45
C VAL A 95 5.96 -6.07 6.30
N LEU A 96 5.49 -5.76 5.09
CA LEU A 96 4.79 -4.52 4.76
C LEU A 96 3.31 -4.85 4.55
N LEU A 97 2.44 -4.30 5.39
CA LEU A 97 1.00 -4.47 5.34
C LEU A 97 0.35 -3.24 4.72
N GLN A 98 -0.63 -3.45 3.84
CA GLN A 98 -1.51 -2.39 3.35
C GLN A 98 -2.88 -2.51 4.03
N ARG A 99 -3.40 -1.40 4.55
CA ARG A 99 -4.77 -1.30 5.03
C ARG A 99 -5.70 -1.45 3.84
N ARG A 100 -6.51 -2.51 3.83
CA ARG A 100 -7.59 -2.61 2.84
C ARG A 100 -8.67 -1.61 3.21
N THR A 101 -8.85 -0.58 2.39
CA THR A 101 -10.09 0.17 2.38
C THR A 101 -11.12 -0.71 1.65
N SER A 102 -12.24 -1.01 2.30
CA SER A 102 -13.37 -1.62 1.61
C SER A 102 -13.87 -0.60 0.59
N SER A 103 -13.51 -0.78 -0.68
CA SER A 103 -14.18 -0.07 -1.78
C SER A 103 -15.60 -0.60 -1.84
N SER A 104 -16.53 0.12 -1.19
CA SER A 104 -17.95 -0.04 -1.43
C SER A 104 -18.19 0.37 -2.88
N LYS A 105 -18.21 -0.61 -3.77
CA LYS A 105 -18.74 -0.44 -5.11
C LYS A 105 -20.24 -0.16 -4.92
N GLN A 106 -20.63 1.11 -4.95
CA GLN A 106 -22.02 1.49 -5.13
C GLN A 106 -22.48 0.87 -6.44
N ALA A 107 -23.46 -0.01 -6.35
CA ALA A 107 -24.30 -0.48 -7.45
C ALA A 107 -25.74 -0.37 -6.96
#